data_AF-A0A955JHG1-F1
#
_entry.id   AF-A0A955JHG1-F1
#
_cell.length_a   1.000
_cell.length_b   1.000
_cell.length_c   1.000
_cell.angle_alpha   90.00
_cell.angle_beta   90.00
_cell.angle_gamma   90.00
#
_symmetry.space_group_name_H-M   'P 1'
#
loop_
_entity.id
_entity.type
_entity.pdbx_description
1 polymer ?
#
loop_
_entity_poly.entity_id
_entity_poly.type
_entity_poly.pdbx_seq_one_letter_code
_entity_poly.pdbx_strand_id
1 'polypeptide(L)'
;AFKDITKFMYPDEQGRNTIKLEYKDKSHRYYVRERKNFELPEDNPKAWDKAFRPKGTTTLLGDTLEKKGLMTWPLNMAMSELFGFYNFVAENGERMQGFSEEKLLNEKTGQLEKTGKLKGTMFGDDRNIIQVTHDELYAIVDSANRNWQKRQKKGADIGSVVHDAIEHHVRDYLEALDIPATYKELIETSEYETQADRDAAIANIEADTEKALLAFSKFVEWWAAEKPELVGAEELVYSKRFRVSGTFDGLIRMNSKLILADWKTSNASESPEACMPEGINYQYYIQSAIYAMIWEEMGGDPIDDLLIVSARKDGGFTPLLASELGLNMEDAVNWVRAVIICHRMADKVKSGLWQRGVDAGLVKDKKGAK
;
A
#
# COMPACT_ATOMS: atom_id res chain seq x y z
N ALA A 1 -14.28 -6.33 -9.45
CA ALA A 1 -15.60 -6.76 -8.92
C ALA A 1 -16.54 -5.70 -8.26
N PHE A 2 -16.09 -4.62 -7.60
CA PHE A 2 -17.00 -3.72 -6.82
C PHE A 2 -17.61 -2.53 -7.60
N LYS A 3 -18.45 -2.76 -8.61
CA LYS A 3 -19.18 -1.66 -9.28
C LYS A 3 -20.38 -1.15 -8.48
N ASP A 4 -20.88 -1.93 -7.51
CA ASP A 4 -21.98 -1.53 -6.65
C ASP A 4 -21.48 -1.06 -5.28
N ILE A 5 -22.08 0.03 -4.77
CA ILE A 5 -21.87 0.50 -3.40
C ILE A 5 -22.40 -0.59 -2.47
N THR A 6 -21.52 -1.44 -1.96
CA THR A 6 -21.90 -2.47 -1.01
C THR A 6 -22.04 -1.85 0.36
N LYS A 7 -23.23 -2.01 0.95
CA LYS A 7 -23.55 -1.63 2.32
C LYS A 7 -23.56 -2.90 3.15
N PHE A 8 -22.65 -2.99 4.10
CA PHE A 8 -22.64 -4.07 5.10
C PHE A 8 -23.13 -3.56 6.43
N MET A 9 -23.96 -4.38 7.07
CA MET A 9 -24.59 -4.09 8.35
C MET A 9 -24.09 -5.12 9.35
N TYR A 10 -23.57 -4.65 10.47
CA TYR A 10 -22.99 -5.51 11.49
C TYR A 10 -23.94 -5.56 12.69
N PRO A 11 -24.56 -6.73 12.96
CA PRO A 11 -25.38 -6.91 14.13
C PRO A 11 -24.54 -6.94 15.42
N ASP A 12 -25.13 -6.54 16.54
CA ASP A 12 -24.62 -6.87 17.88
C ASP A 12 -25.03 -8.30 18.29
N GLU A 13 -24.64 -8.71 19.50
CA GLU A 13 -25.04 -9.99 20.11
C GLU A 13 -26.57 -10.20 20.19
N GLN A 14 -27.34 -9.12 20.05
CA GLN A 14 -28.81 -9.12 20.10
C GLN A 14 -29.42 -9.07 18.68
N GLY A 15 -28.60 -9.21 17.64
CA GLY A 15 -29.02 -9.20 16.24
C GLY A 15 -29.33 -7.81 15.67
N ARG A 16 -29.06 -6.73 16.42
CA ARG A 16 -29.40 -5.36 15.98
C ARG A 16 -28.24 -4.74 15.24
N ASN A 17 -28.48 -4.17 14.06
CA ASN A 17 -27.42 -3.55 13.28
C ASN A 17 -26.87 -2.29 13.97
N THR A 18 -25.64 -2.38 14.48
CA THR A 18 -24.98 -1.30 15.22
C THR A 18 -23.96 -0.54 14.39
N ILE A 19 -23.49 -1.12 13.29
CA ILE A 19 -22.49 -0.53 12.41
C ILE A 19 -22.98 -0.65 10.97
N LYS A 20 -22.84 0.46 10.24
CA LYS A 20 -23.04 0.51 8.80
C LYS A 20 -21.69 0.82 8.16
N LEU A 21 -21.17 -0.15 7.41
CA LEU A 21 -19.97 0.01 6.58
C LEU A 21 -20.41 0.24 5.13
N GLU A 22 -20.00 1.37 4.56
CA GLU A 22 -20.29 1.76 3.19
C GLU A 22 -18.99 1.73 2.38
N TYR A 23 -18.94 0.90 1.33
CA TYR A 23 -17.89 0.92 0.33
C TYR A 23 -18.28 1.85 -0.81
N LYS A 24 -17.47 2.88 -1.10
CA LYS A 24 -17.93 3.98 -1.98
C LYS A 24 -17.40 3.94 -3.41
N ASP A 25 -16.20 3.40 -3.65
CA ASP A 25 -15.54 3.49 -4.96
C ASP A 25 -14.31 2.59 -5.14
N LYS A 26 -13.80 2.57 -6.38
CA LYS A 26 -12.56 1.90 -6.85
C LYS A 26 -11.31 2.23 -6.03
N SER A 27 -11.29 3.29 -5.21
CA SER A 27 -10.13 3.64 -4.38
C SER A 27 -10.15 2.94 -3.02
N HIS A 28 -10.98 1.90 -2.85
CA HIS A 28 -11.16 1.16 -1.60
C HIS A 28 -11.42 2.08 -0.40
N ARG A 29 -12.32 3.06 -0.59
CA ARG A 29 -12.71 4.00 0.47
C ARG A 29 -13.89 3.46 1.25
N TYR A 30 -13.62 3.15 2.51
CA TYR A 30 -14.61 2.71 3.49
C TYR A 30 -15.11 3.89 4.32
N TYR A 31 -16.42 3.92 4.57
CA TYR A 31 -17.05 4.84 5.49
C TYR A 31 -17.82 4.05 6.53
N VAL A 32 -17.58 4.36 7.80
CA VAL A 32 -18.23 3.70 8.93
C VAL A 32 -19.18 4.71 9.57
N ARG A 33 -20.39 4.24 9.88
CA ARG A 33 -21.35 4.94 10.72
C ARG A 33 -21.75 4.02 11.87
N GLU A 34 -21.78 4.58 13.06
CA GLU A 34 -22.32 3.89 14.23
C GLU A 34 -23.80 4.24 14.40
N ARG A 35 -24.58 3.25 14.85
CA ARG A 35 -26.01 3.41 15.12
C ARG A 35 -26.18 4.32 16.33
N LYS A 36 -26.92 5.42 16.16
CA LYS A 36 -27.20 6.40 17.22
C LYS A 36 -28.63 6.32 17.74
N ASN A 37 -29.59 5.94 16.89
CA ASN A 37 -30.99 5.80 17.29
C ASN A 37 -31.58 4.49 16.75
N PHE A 38 -31.94 3.58 17.65
CA PHE A 38 -32.51 2.27 17.33
C PHE A 38 -34.03 2.31 17.11
N GLU A 39 -34.72 3.39 17.50
CA GLU A 39 -36.15 3.57 17.29
C GLU A 39 -36.49 4.00 15.85
N LEU A 40 -35.54 4.66 15.19
CA LEU A 40 -35.68 5.04 13.80
C LEU A 40 -35.40 3.84 12.88
N PRO A 41 -36.01 3.77 11.68
CA PRO A 41 -35.65 2.78 10.66
C PRO A 41 -34.17 2.82 10.22
N GLU A 42 -33.67 1.74 9.61
CA GLU A 42 -32.27 1.61 9.20
C GLU A 42 -31.85 2.47 8.00
N ASP A 43 -32.81 2.77 7.14
CA ASP A 43 -32.68 3.65 5.98
C ASP A 43 -32.66 5.14 6.40
N ASN A 44 -33.16 5.48 7.59
CA ASN A 44 -33.19 6.85 8.08
C ASN A 44 -31.77 7.38 8.39
N PRO A 45 -31.29 8.44 7.72
CA PRO A 45 -29.97 9.01 7.98
C PRO A 45 -29.76 9.48 9.41
N LYS A 46 -30.82 9.90 10.12
CA LYS A 46 -30.76 10.35 11.53
C LYS A 46 -30.57 9.21 12.52
N ALA A 47 -30.77 7.97 12.07
CA ALA A 47 -30.53 6.80 12.89
C ALA A 47 -29.03 6.48 13.05
N TRP A 48 -28.18 7.15 12.26
CA TRP A 48 -26.75 6.94 12.18
C TRP A 48 -25.98 8.19 12.59
N ASP A 49 -24.81 8.01 13.19
CA ASP A 49 -23.88 9.12 13.42
C ASP A 49 -23.24 9.60 12.09
N LYS A 50 -22.47 10.67 12.18
CA LYS A 50 -21.67 11.18 11.08
C LYS A 50 -20.68 10.11 10.62
N ALA A 51 -20.65 9.87 9.31
CA ALA A 51 -19.68 8.95 8.72
C ALA A 51 -18.25 9.39 9.02
N PHE A 52 -17.41 8.44 9.40
CA PHE A 52 -15.96 8.61 9.48
C PHE A 52 -15.25 7.58 8.60
N ARG A 53 -14.01 7.89 8.22
CA ARG A 53 -13.18 7.01 7.40
C ARG A 53 -12.21 6.24 8.31
N PRO A 54 -12.40 4.93 8.54
CA PRO A 54 -11.38 4.12 9.22
C PRO A 54 -10.10 4.07 8.38
N LYS A 55 -8.97 3.73 9.00
CA LYS A 55 -7.74 3.46 8.25
C LYS A 55 -7.86 2.08 7.60
N GLY A 56 -7.47 2.00 6.33
CA GLY A 56 -7.32 0.72 5.65
C GLY A 56 -6.12 -0.05 6.22
N THR A 57 -6.19 -1.39 6.22
CA THR A 57 -5.08 -2.26 6.64
C THR A 57 -3.76 -1.90 5.95
N THR A 58 -3.76 -1.71 4.63
CA THR A 58 -2.57 -1.33 3.87
C THR A 58 -2.04 0.06 4.22
N THR A 59 -2.93 1.01 4.55
CA THR A 59 -2.53 2.33 5.07
C THR A 59 -1.88 2.22 6.43
N LEU A 60 -2.46 1.42 7.34
CA LEU A 60 -1.90 1.18 8.66
C LEU A 60 -0.50 0.56 8.57
N LEU A 61 -0.33 -0.45 7.72
CA LEU A 61 0.97 -1.06 7.46
C LEU A 61 1.93 -0.06 6.82
N GLY A 62 1.50 0.72 5.82
CA GLY A 62 2.36 1.74 5.21
C GLY A 62 2.80 2.86 6.16
N ASP A 63 1.98 3.18 7.16
CA ASP A 63 2.28 4.18 8.19
C ASP A 63 3.21 3.64 9.30
N THR A 64 3.33 2.32 9.45
CA THR A 64 3.98 1.68 10.61
C THR A 64 5.15 0.78 10.24
N LEU A 65 4.98 0.01 9.16
CA LEU A 65 5.96 -0.89 8.60
C LEU A 65 6.64 -0.22 7.42
N GLU A 66 7.90 -0.57 7.27
CA GLU A 66 8.84 0.11 6.39
C GLU A 66 8.62 -0.21 4.90
N LYS A 67 7.42 -0.41 4.35
CA LYS A 67 7.32 -0.51 2.87
C LYS A 67 7.77 0.79 2.20
N LYS A 68 7.39 1.94 2.77
CA LYS A 68 8.00 3.21 2.38
C LYS A 68 9.35 3.43 3.07
N GLY A 69 9.54 3.06 4.34
CA GLY A 69 10.82 3.24 5.06
C GLY A 69 12.01 2.49 4.44
N LEU A 70 11.87 1.20 4.11
CA LEU A 70 12.84 0.29 3.50
C LEU A 70 12.90 0.39 1.98
N MET A 71 11.88 0.90 1.28
CA MET A 71 12.04 1.28 -0.14
C MET A 71 12.64 2.68 -0.25
N THR A 72 12.28 3.57 0.67
CA THR A 72 12.97 4.84 0.82
C THR A 72 14.30 4.67 1.51
N TRP A 73 14.69 3.54 2.09
CA TRP A 73 16.01 3.40 2.69
C TRP A 73 17.10 3.27 1.61
N PRO A 74 16.97 2.43 0.57
CA PRO A 74 17.78 2.47 -0.65
C PRO A 74 17.58 3.75 -1.44
N LEU A 75 16.38 4.35 -1.49
CA LEU A 75 16.22 5.68 -2.11
C LEU A 75 16.94 6.75 -1.29
N ASN A 76 16.94 6.70 0.04
CA ASN A 76 17.57 7.65 0.96
C ASN A 76 19.07 7.38 1.04
N MET A 77 19.51 6.14 0.88
CA MET A 77 20.90 5.71 0.72
C MET A 77 21.41 6.13 -0.64
N ALA A 78 20.70 5.84 -1.72
CA ALA A 78 20.97 6.33 -3.06
C ALA A 78 20.83 7.85 -3.12
N MET A 79 19.95 8.50 -2.36
CA MET A 79 19.91 9.96 -2.24
C MET A 79 21.08 10.46 -1.38
N SER A 80 21.51 9.73 -0.34
CA SER A 80 22.70 10.03 0.43
C SER A 80 23.98 9.85 -0.39
N GLU A 81 23.97 8.93 -1.35
CA GLU A 81 25.09 8.57 -2.22
C GLU A 81 25.08 9.38 -3.53
N LEU A 82 23.91 9.71 -4.11
CA LEU A 82 23.72 10.62 -5.25
C LEU A 82 23.82 12.09 -4.85
N PHE A 83 23.23 12.50 -3.72
CA PHE A 83 23.17 13.91 -3.27
C PHE A 83 24.14 14.23 -2.13
N GLY A 84 24.97 13.28 -1.69
CA GLY A 84 25.94 13.51 -0.62
C GLY A 84 25.28 14.07 0.64
N PHE A 85 24.09 13.61 1.01
CA PHE A 85 23.59 13.97 2.33
C PHE A 85 24.49 13.31 3.38
N TYR A 86 25.21 14.20 4.07
CA TYR A 86 26.00 14.04 5.29
C TYR A 86 27.49 13.75 5.09
N ASN A 87 28.25 14.78 4.71
CA ASN A 87 29.40 15.29 5.47
C ASN A 87 30.10 16.37 4.63
N PHE A 88 29.78 17.65 4.84
CA PHE A 88 30.70 18.71 4.44
C PHE A 88 31.40 19.26 5.68
N VAL A 89 32.70 19.52 5.50
CA VAL A 89 33.58 20.12 6.48
C VAL A 89 33.41 21.62 6.30
N ALA A 90 32.84 22.30 7.29
CA ALA A 90 32.79 23.76 7.31
C ALA A 90 34.21 24.34 7.24
N GLU A 91 34.36 25.61 6.90
CA GLU A 91 35.68 26.27 6.81
C GLU A 91 36.51 26.14 8.11
N ASN A 92 35.85 25.91 9.24
CA ASN A 92 36.46 25.66 10.55
C ASN A 92 36.83 24.18 10.82
N GLY A 93 36.63 23.27 9.86
CA GLY A 93 36.90 21.84 10.04
C GLY A 93 35.72 21.01 10.59
N GLU A 94 34.58 21.63 10.89
CA GLU A 94 33.48 20.97 11.59
C GLU A 94 32.52 20.26 10.63
N ARG A 95 32.10 19.03 10.95
CA ARG A 95 31.13 18.30 10.15
C ARG A 95 29.72 18.80 10.48
N MET A 96 29.02 19.34 9.48
CA MET A 96 27.65 19.84 9.67
C MET A 96 26.61 19.01 8.89
N GLN A 97 25.36 19.00 9.38
CA GLN A 97 24.18 18.44 8.71
C GLN A 97 23.26 19.59 8.23
N GLY A 98 23.03 19.74 6.92
CA GLY A 98 22.05 20.72 6.38
C GLY A 98 22.29 21.16 4.93
N PHE A 99 21.53 22.13 4.44
CA PHE A 99 21.78 22.80 3.15
C PHE A 99 22.77 23.96 3.34
N SER A 100 23.73 24.15 2.41
CA SER A 100 24.55 25.37 2.41
C SER A 100 23.85 26.47 1.62
N GLU A 101 23.69 27.61 2.25
CA GLU A 101 23.25 28.84 1.58
C GLU A 101 24.33 29.26 0.58
N GLU A 102 23.96 29.38 -0.69
CA GLU A 102 24.87 29.83 -1.74
C GLU A 102 25.40 31.20 -1.37
N LYS A 103 26.74 31.33 -1.34
CA LYS A 103 27.41 32.59 -1.12
C LYS A 103 28.12 33.01 -2.41
N LEU A 104 27.95 34.27 -2.80
CA LEU A 104 28.67 34.87 -3.91
C LEU A 104 29.68 35.89 -3.36
N LEU A 105 30.85 35.97 -3.98
CA LEU A 105 31.84 36.99 -3.65
C LEU A 105 31.32 38.35 -4.14
N ASN A 106 31.06 39.26 -3.22
CA ASN A 106 30.78 40.63 -3.56
C ASN A 106 32.09 41.32 -3.96
N GLU A 107 32.24 41.61 -5.25
CA GLU A 107 33.47 42.18 -5.83
C GLU A 107 33.87 43.55 -5.23
N LYS A 108 32.90 44.30 -4.68
CA LYS A 108 33.16 45.61 -4.08
C LYS A 108 33.67 45.52 -2.66
N THR A 109 33.18 44.54 -1.90
CA THR A 109 33.53 44.38 -0.48
C THR A 109 34.58 43.30 -0.24
N GLY A 110 34.80 42.44 -1.23
CA GLY A 110 35.63 41.24 -1.09
C GLY A 110 35.05 40.19 -0.14
N GLN A 111 33.80 40.34 0.30
CA GLN A 111 33.15 39.44 1.25
C GLN A 111 32.17 38.49 0.55
N LEU A 112 32.02 37.29 1.10
CA LEU A 112 31.02 36.32 0.65
C LEU A 112 29.63 36.70 1.21
N GLU A 113 28.71 37.07 0.33
CA GLU A 113 27.33 37.43 0.67
C GLU A 113 26.37 36.28 0.35
N LYS A 114 25.43 36.04 1.27
CA LYS A 114 24.39 35.03 1.13
C LYS A 114 23.39 35.45 0.06
N THR A 115 23.08 34.55 -0.86
CA THR A 115 22.13 34.80 -1.96
C THR A 115 20.68 34.49 -1.61
N GLY A 116 20.43 33.79 -0.50
CA GLY A 116 19.13 33.22 -0.16
C GLY A 116 18.74 31.97 -0.97
N LYS A 117 19.59 31.53 -1.91
CA LYS A 117 19.43 30.28 -2.65
C LYS A 117 20.21 29.17 -1.95
N LEU A 118 19.72 27.93 -2.02
CA LEU A 118 20.42 26.76 -1.49
C LEU A 118 21.17 26.06 -2.62
N LYS A 119 22.37 25.55 -2.33
CA LYS A 119 23.17 24.77 -3.28
C LYS A 119 23.34 23.33 -2.80
N GLY A 120 23.27 22.37 -3.73
CA GLY A 120 23.45 20.95 -3.48
C GLY A 120 24.51 20.33 -4.39
N THR A 121 25.12 19.23 -3.94
CA THR A 121 26.11 18.46 -4.68
C THR A 121 25.51 17.15 -5.16
N MET A 122 25.72 16.80 -6.43
CA MET A 122 25.40 15.48 -6.99
C MET A 122 26.68 14.78 -7.49
N PHE A 123 26.65 13.47 -7.71
CA PHE A 123 27.71 12.79 -8.47
C PHE A 123 27.33 12.70 -9.95
N GLY A 124 28.25 13.10 -10.84
CA GLY A 124 28.15 12.89 -12.28
C GLY A 124 28.52 11.47 -12.70
N ASP A 125 28.34 11.14 -13.98
CA ASP A 125 28.60 9.81 -14.55
C ASP A 125 30.06 9.33 -14.38
N ASP A 126 30.99 10.27 -14.19
CA ASP A 126 32.41 10.06 -13.91
C ASP A 126 32.74 9.97 -12.41
N ARG A 127 31.71 9.96 -11.54
CA ARG A 127 31.81 10.07 -10.07
C ARG A 127 32.44 11.36 -9.57
N ASN A 128 32.51 12.41 -10.40
CA ASN A 128 32.89 13.74 -9.92
C ASN A 128 31.69 14.47 -9.34
N ILE A 129 31.94 15.34 -8.36
CA ILE A 129 30.89 16.16 -7.75
C ILE A 129 30.45 17.23 -8.76
N ILE A 130 29.21 17.17 -9.20
CA ILE A 130 28.54 18.21 -9.98
C ILE A 130 27.71 19.10 -9.05
N GLN A 131 27.73 20.41 -9.29
CA GLN A 131 26.91 21.38 -8.57
C GLN A 131 25.59 21.53 -9.31
N VAL A 132 24.47 21.32 -8.62
CA VAL A 132 23.13 21.51 -9.18
C VAL A 132 22.39 22.60 -8.43
N THR A 133 21.65 23.42 -9.17
CA THR A 133 20.74 24.40 -8.60
C THR A 133 19.51 23.72 -7.99
N HIS A 134 18.77 24.44 -7.14
CA HIS A 134 17.54 23.93 -6.52
C HIS A 134 16.51 23.47 -7.58
N ASP A 135 16.35 24.24 -8.65
CA ASP A 135 15.36 23.95 -9.69
C ASP A 135 15.74 22.71 -10.52
N GLU A 136 17.04 22.55 -10.84
CA GLU A 136 17.57 21.36 -11.53
C GLU A 136 17.42 20.10 -10.67
N LEU A 137 17.75 20.21 -9.38
CA LEU A 137 17.61 19.11 -8.42
C LEU A 137 16.14 18.68 -8.28
N TYR A 138 15.22 19.65 -8.16
CA TYR A 138 13.80 19.37 -8.07
C TYR A 138 13.29 18.65 -9.33
N ALA A 139 13.72 19.08 -10.52
CA ALA A 139 13.36 18.42 -11.77
C ALA A 139 13.85 16.96 -11.84
N ILE A 140 15.06 16.67 -11.34
CA ILE A 140 15.62 15.30 -11.30
C ILE A 140 14.82 14.42 -10.33
N VAL A 141 14.60 14.89 -9.10
CA VAL A 141 13.85 14.13 -8.08
C VAL A 141 12.41 13.90 -8.51
N ASP A 142 11.76 14.92 -9.07
CA ASP A 142 10.40 14.82 -9.58
C ASP A 142 10.32 13.84 -10.76
N SER A 143 11.26 13.90 -11.72
CA SER A 143 11.36 12.93 -12.81
C SER A 143 11.56 11.50 -12.30
N ALA A 144 12.42 11.28 -11.29
CA ALA A 144 12.66 9.97 -10.70
C ALA A 144 11.40 9.43 -9.99
N ASN A 145 10.74 10.28 -9.19
CA ASN A 145 9.48 9.95 -8.52
C ASN A 145 8.39 9.60 -9.53
N ARG A 146 8.24 10.36 -10.63
CA ARG A 146 7.28 10.06 -11.71
C ARG A 146 7.58 8.71 -12.36
N ASN A 147 8.85 8.42 -12.69
CA ASN A 147 9.23 7.13 -13.27
C ASN A 147 8.96 5.95 -12.33
N TRP A 148 9.19 6.14 -11.02
CA TRP A 148 8.84 5.15 -10.01
C TRP A 148 7.32 4.92 -9.91
N GLN A 149 6.51 5.99 -9.88
CA GLN A 149 5.05 5.91 -9.88
C GLN A 149 4.51 5.20 -11.13
N LYS A 150 5.10 5.48 -12.31
CA LYS A 150 4.76 4.79 -13.58
C LYS A 150 4.99 3.28 -13.48
N ARG A 151 6.15 2.85 -12.95
CA ARG A 151 6.47 1.43 -12.75
C ARG A 151 5.53 0.77 -11.73
N GLN A 152 5.18 1.46 -10.64
CA GLN A 152 4.22 0.95 -9.67
C GLN A 152 2.82 0.77 -10.26
N LYS A 153 2.34 1.75 -11.03
CA LYS A 153 1.02 1.70 -11.68
C LYS A 153 0.96 0.53 -12.67
N LYS A 154 1.95 0.43 -13.57
CA LYS A 154 2.07 -0.71 -14.50
C LYS A 154 2.09 -2.07 -13.79
N GLY A 155 2.84 -2.16 -12.69
CA GLY A 155 2.91 -3.37 -11.88
C GLY A 155 1.56 -3.76 -11.27
N ALA A 156 0.80 -2.77 -10.79
CA ALA A 156 -0.53 -2.92 -10.23
C ALA A 156 -1.57 -3.32 -11.29
N ASP A 157 -1.47 -2.79 -12.52
CA ASP A 157 -2.45 -3.06 -13.58
C ASP A 157 -2.51 -4.56 -13.95
N ILE A 158 -1.35 -5.22 -14.11
CA ILE A 158 -1.31 -6.68 -14.36
C ILE A 158 -1.85 -7.44 -13.17
N GLY A 159 -1.44 -7.04 -11.96
CA GLY A 159 -1.84 -7.73 -10.75
C GLY A 159 -3.34 -7.67 -10.50
N SER A 160 -3.96 -6.52 -10.74
CA SER A 160 -5.41 -6.34 -10.60
C SER A 160 -6.19 -7.28 -11.53
N VAL A 161 -5.80 -7.39 -12.81
CA VAL A 161 -6.50 -8.28 -13.76
C VAL A 161 -6.32 -9.76 -13.39
N VAL A 162 -5.14 -10.15 -12.90
CA VAL A 162 -4.93 -11.52 -12.42
C VAL A 162 -5.76 -11.81 -11.16
N HIS A 163 -5.87 -10.86 -10.22
CA HIS A 163 -6.75 -11.00 -9.07
C HIS A 163 -8.21 -11.15 -9.48
N ASP A 164 -8.71 -10.27 -10.37
CA ASP A 164 -10.08 -10.38 -10.88
C ASP A 164 -10.29 -11.76 -11.55
N ALA A 165 -9.31 -12.26 -12.32
CA ALA A 165 -9.40 -13.59 -12.96
C ALA A 165 -9.41 -14.74 -11.95
N ILE A 166 -8.55 -14.67 -10.93
CA ILE A 166 -8.53 -15.64 -9.81
C ILE A 166 -9.88 -15.64 -9.10
N GLU A 167 -10.40 -14.47 -8.74
CA GLU A 167 -11.72 -14.32 -8.11
C GLU A 167 -12.80 -14.99 -8.97
N HIS A 168 -12.78 -14.73 -10.29
CA HIS A 168 -13.78 -15.32 -11.18
C HIS A 168 -13.70 -16.84 -11.24
N HIS A 169 -12.47 -17.36 -11.23
CA HIS A 169 -12.22 -18.79 -11.25
C HIS A 169 -12.68 -19.48 -9.96
N VAL A 170 -12.30 -18.95 -8.80
CA VAL A 170 -12.61 -19.61 -7.51
C VAL A 170 -14.09 -19.53 -7.15
N ARG A 171 -14.81 -18.51 -7.64
CA ARG A 171 -16.26 -18.35 -7.45
C ARG A 171 -17.10 -19.17 -8.44
N ASP A 172 -16.47 -19.88 -9.37
CA ASP A 172 -17.14 -20.68 -10.39
C ASP A 172 -18.19 -19.89 -11.18
N TYR A 173 -17.85 -18.65 -11.58
CA TYR A 173 -18.73 -17.91 -12.49
C TYR A 173 -18.86 -18.64 -13.83
N LEU A 174 -20.07 -18.61 -14.40
CA LEU A 174 -20.40 -19.30 -15.65
C LEU A 174 -19.51 -18.88 -16.83
N GLU A 175 -19.00 -17.66 -16.81
CA GLU A 175 -18.13 -17.12 -17.85
C GLU A 175 -16.76 -16.79 -17.24
N ALA A 176 -15.71 -17.39 -17.81
CA ALA A 176 -14.34 -17.07 -17.45
C ALA A 176 -14.01 -15.63 -17.85
N LEU A 177 -13.25 -14.92 -17.02
CA LEU A 177 -12.79 -13.57 -17.33
C LEU A 177 -11.83 -13.60 -18.54
N ASP A 178 -12.14 -12.80 -19.56
CA ASP A 178 -11.23 -12.56 -20.68
C ASP A 178 -10.13 -11.59 -20.23
N ILE A 179 -9.00 -12.15 -19.76
CA ILE A 179 -7.82 -11.40 -19.31
C ILE A 179 -7.33 -10.42 -20.39
N PRO A 180 -7.08 -10.83 -21.66
CA PRO A 180 -6.70 -9.90 -22.72
C PRO A 180 -7.65 -8.71 -22.89
N ALA A 181 -8.97 -8.96 -22.96
CA ALA A 181 -9.95 -7.90 -23.16
C ALA A 181 -10.02 -6.96 -21.96
N THR A 182 -10.01 -7.51 -20.74
CA THR A 182 -10.07 -6.75 -19.48
C THR A 182 -8.83 -5.88 -19.30
N TYR A 183 -7.64 -6.42 -19.58
CA TYR A 183 -6.39 -5.68 -19.49
C TYR A 183 -6.35 -4.55 -20.53
N LYS A 184 -6.78 -4.83 -21.77
CA LYS A 184 -6.89 -3.82 -22.82
C LYS A 184 -7.82 -2.67 -22.42
N GLU A 185 -9.03 -2.98 -21.92
CA GLU A 185 -9.97 -1.95 -21.46
C GLU A 185 -9.38 -1.11 -20.32
N LEU A 186 -8.68 -1.76 -19.37
CA LEU A 186 -8.00 -1.08 -18.27
C LEU A 186 -6.96 -0.07 -18.77
N ILE A 187 -6.12 -0.48 -19.74
CA ILE A 187 -5.12 0.40 -20.36
C ILE A 187 -5.79 1.52 -21.16
N GLU A 188 -6.84 1.23 -21.94
CA GLU A 188 -7.51 2.24 -22.78
C GLU A 188 -8.26 3.30 -21.96
N THR A 189 -8.78 2.92 -20.78
CA THR A 189 -9.56 3.82 -19.89
C THR A 189 -8.72 4.49 -18.81
N SER A 190 -7.44 4.13 -18.69
CA SER A 190 -6.54 4.70 -17.68
C SER A 190 -6.18 6.16 -17.98
N GLU A 191 -6.04 6.95 -16.91
CA GLU A 191 -5.51 8.31 -17.02
C GLU A 191 -3.97 8.27 -17.13
N TYR A 192 -3.43 8.96 -18.13
CA TYR A 192 -1.99 9.10 -18.38
C TYR A 192 -1.58 10.56 -18.29
N GLU A 193 -0.38 10.81 -17.75
CA GLU A 193 0.18 12.17 -17.67
C GLU A 193 0.54 12.72 -19.06
N THR A 194 1.01 11.85 -19.97
CA THR A 194 1.45 12.23 -21.31
C THR A 194 0.94 11.24 -22.36
N GLN A 195 0.82 11.70 -23.61
CA GLN A 195 0.46 10.82 -24.73
C GLN A 195 1.52 9.73 -24.97
N ALA A 196 2.80 10.05 -24.79
CA ALA A 196 3.89 9.08 -24.92
C ALA A 196 3.78 7.93 -23.91
N ASP A 197 3.35 8.22 -22.67
CA ASP A 197 3.12 7.18 -21.65
C ASP A 197 1.96 6.26 -22.04
N ARG A 198 0.90 6.84 -22.62
CA ARG A 198 -0.24 6.08 -23.14
C ARG A 198 0.18 5.17 -24.30
N ASP A 199 0.92 5.70 -25.26
CA ASP A 199 1.39 4.95 -26.42
C ASP A 199 2.32 3.80 -26.00
N ALA A 200 3.21 4.06 -25.03
CA ALA A 200 4.07 3.02 -24.46
C ALA A 200 3.27 1.93 -23.71
N ALA A 201 2.20 2.29 -23.00
CA ALA A 201 1.33 1.31 -22.35
C ALA A 201 0.57 0.46 -23.38
N ILE A 202 0.01 1.09 -24.42
CA ILE A 202 -0.70 0.39 -25.52
C ILE A 202 0.25 -0.58 -26.25
N ALA A 203 1.48 -0.17 -26.52
CA ALA A 203 2.47 -1.01 -27.18
C ALA A 203 2.88 -2.25 -26.37
N ASN A 204 2.66 -2.25 -25.05
CA ASN A 204 3.00 -3.37 -24.17
C ASN A 204 1.82 -4.31 -23.85
N ILE A 205 0.60 -4.03 -24.34
CA ILE A 205 -0.61 -4.79 -23.98
C ILE A 205 -0.44 -6.29 -24.19
N GLU A 206 0.11 -6.70 -25.33
CA GLU A 206 0.31 -8.11 -25.68
C GLU A 206 1.25 -8.81 -24.69
N ALA A 207 2.46 -8.27 -24.50
CA ALA A 207 3.46 -8.83 -23.59
C ALA A 207 2.99 -8.85 -22.12
N ASP A 208 2.29 -7.82 -21.66
CA ASP A 208 1.79 -7.75 -20.29
C ASP A 208 0.62 -8.74 -20.08
N THR A 209 -0.19 -8.98 -21.13
CA THR A 209 -1.28 -9.96 -21.15
C THR A 209 -0.74 -11.40 -21.12
N GLU A 210 0.33 -11.70 -21.85
CA GLU A 210 1.01 -13.00 -21.78
C GLU A 210 1.50 -13.30 -20.36
N LYS A 211 2.10 -12.32 -19.69
CA LYS A 211 2.52 -12.43 -18.28
C LYS A 211 1.34 -12.68 -17.35
N ALA A 212 0.22 -11.98 -17.57
CA ALA A 212 -1.00 -12.17 -16.77
C ALA A 212 -1.59 -13.58 -16.94
N LEU A 213 -1.69 -14.05 -18.19
CA LEU A 213 -2.17 -15.38 -18.53
C LEU A 213 -1.29 -16.48 -17.92
N LEU A 214 0.03 -16.32 -17.98
CA LEU A 214 0.97 -17.27 -17.39
C LEU A 214 0.87 -17.35 -15.86
N ALA A 215 0.77 -16.19 -15.19
CA ALA A 215 0.58 -16.15 -13.74
C ALA A 215 -0.75 -16.81 -13.34
N PHE A 216 -1.83 -16.49 -14.07
CA PHE A 216 -3.16 -17.06 -13.82
C PHE A 216 -3.20 -18.58 -14.08
N SER A 217 -2.58 -19.06 -15.16
CA SER A 217 -2.59 -20.49 -15.48
C SER A 217 -1.94 -21.33 -14.37
N LYS A 218 -0.88 -20.81 -13.74
CA LYS A 218 -0.22 -21.46 -12.60
C LYS A 218 -1.11 -21.53 -11.37
N PHE A 219 -1.90 -20.49 -11.12
CA PHE A 219 -2.93 -20.55 -10.07
C PHE A 219 -3.98 -21.61 -10.36
N VAL A 220 -4.49 -21.70 -11.60
CA VAL A 220 -5.49 -22.71 -12.00
C VAL A 220 -4.93 -24.13 -11.84
N GLU A 221 -3.68 -24.36 -12.25
CA GLU A 221 -2.99 -25.65 -12.06
C GLU A 221 -2.96 -26.04 -10.57
N TRP A 222 -2.57 -25.10 -9.69
CA TRP A 222 -2.52 -25.33 -8.24
C TRP A 222 -3.91 -25.56 -7.64
N TRP A 223 -4.90 -24.73 -7.98
CA TRP A 223 -6.27 -24.85 -7.47
C TRP A 223 -6.90 -26.20 -7.85
N ALA A 224 -6.67 -26.67 -9.07
CA ALA A 224 -7.14 -27.97 -9.53
C ALA A 224 -6.42 -29.15 -8.83
N ALA A 225 -5.15 -28.97 -8.45
CA ALA A 225 -4.36 -29.99 -7.77
C ALA A 225 -4.73 -30.12 -6.29
N GLU A 226 -4.73 -29.00 -5.55
CA GLU A 226 -4.99 -28.97 -4.11
C GLU A 226 -6.48 -29.06 -3.76
N LYS A 227 -7.36 -28.64 -4.69
CA LYS A 227 -8.83 -28.63 -4.54
C LYS A 227 -9.30 -27.99 -3.23
N PRO A 228 -8.85 -26.76 -2.90
CA PRO A 228 -9.37 -26.05 -1.75
C PRO A 228 -10.86 -25.76 -1.91
N GLU A 229 -11.59 -25.74 -0.81
CA GLU A 229 -12.99 -25.32 -0.76
C GLU A 229 -13.05 -23.81 -0.50
N LEU A 230 -13.74 -23.05 -1.36
CA LEU A 230 -13.94 -21.63 -1.13
C LEU A 230 -15.04 -21.40 -0.08
N VAL A 231 -14.70 -20.72 1.01
CA VAL A 231 -15.65 -20.29 2.05
C VAL A 231 -16.13 -18.85 1.81
N GLY A 232 -15.22 -17.99 1.37
CA GLY A 232 -15.51 -16.59 1.04
C GLY A 232 -14.39 -15.98 0.20
N ALA A 233 -14.70 -14.95 -0.57
CA ALA A 233 -13.72 -14.18 -1.33
C ALA A 233 -14.14 -12.71 -1.35
N GLU A 234 -13.17 -11.80 -1.34
CA GLU A 234 -13.42 -10.36 -1.43
C GLU A 234 -14.42 -9.83 -0.36
N GLU A 235 -14.36 -10.39 0.84
CA GLU A 235 -15.26 -10.03 1.94
C GLU A 235 -14.81 -8.78 2.69
N LEU A 236 -15.76 -7.89 2.98
CA LEU A 236 -15.48 -6.67 3.73
C LEU A 236 -15.41 -6.95 5.23
N VAL A 237 -14.33 -6.50 5.86
CA VAL A 237 -14.12 -6.65 7.30
C VAL A 237 -13.87 -5.31 7.99
N TYR A 238 -14.39 -5.16 9.21
CA TYR A 238 -14.17 -3.97 10.04
C TYR A 238 -14.04 -4.32 11.54
N SER A 239 -12.93 -3.89 12.15
CA SER A 239 -12.76 -3.95 13.60
C SER A 239 -13.23 -2.66 14.24
N LYS A 240 -14.25 -2.76 15.09
CA LYS A 240 -14.71 -1.65 15.93
C LYS A 240 -13.68 -1.30 16.99
N ARG A 241 -13.04 -2.32 17.57
CA ARG A 241 -12.02 -2.16 18.62
C ARG A 241 -10.79 -1.40 18.13
N PHE A 242 -10.34 -1.69 16.92
CA PHE A 242 -9.11 -1.14 16.37
C PHE A 242 -9.34 0.03 15.40
N ARG A 243 -10.56 0.18 14.88
CA ARG A 243 -10.95 1.14 13.83
C ARG A 243 -10.15 0.94 12.54
N VAL A 244 -10.00 -0.33 12.17
CA VAL A 244 -9.30 -0.78 10.97
C VAL A 244 -10.28 -1.54 10.09
N SER A 245 -10.22 -1.33 8.78
CA SER A 245 -11.05 -2.05 7.80
C SER A 245 -10.22 -2.52 6.62
N GLY A 246 -10.78 -3.46 5.86
CA GLY A 246 -10.29 -3.79 4.53
C GLY A 246 -11.10 -4.91 3.90
N THR A 247 -10.49 -5.54 2.92
CA THR A 247 -11.03 -6.65 2.15
C THR A 247 -9.93 -7.70 2.05
N PHE A 248 -10.25 -8.97 2.35
CA PHE A 248 -9.33 -10.07 2.13
C PHE A 248 -9.65 -10.79 0.83
N ASP A 249 -8.64 -11.36 0.18
CA ASP A 249 -8.78 -11.95 -1.15
C ASP A 249 -9.55 -13.29 -1.11
N GLY A 250 -9.21 -14.17 -0.16
CA GLY A 250 -9.86 -15.47 -0.02
C GLY A 250 -9.89 -16.02 1.40
N LEU A 251 -10.95 -16.76 1.71
CA LEU A 251 -11.10 -17.62 2.88
C LEU A 251 -11.41 -19.02 2.37
N ILE A 252 -10.53 -19.97 2.64
CA ILE A 252 -10.61 -21.32 2.08
C ILE A 252 -10.55 -22.38 3.17
N ARG A 253 -11.14 -23.55 2.92
CA ARG A 253 -10.85 -24.77 3.69
C ARG A 253 -9.93 -25.67 2.89
N MET A 254 -8.84 -26.10 3.54
CA MET A 254 -7.90 -27.07 2.99
C MET A 254 -7.42 -27.96 4.13
N ASN A 255 -7.48 -29.29 3.95
CA ASN A 255 -7.12 -30.26 4.98
C ASN A 255 -7.84 -30.03 6.34
N SER A 256 -9.15 -29.74 6.28
CA SER A 256 -10.00 -29.42 7.44
C SER A 256 -9.63 -28.17 8.23
N LYS A 257 -8.66 -27.38 7.76
CA LYS A 257 -8.27 -26.09 8.34
C LYS A 257 -8.94 -24.94 7.60
N LEU A 258 -9.40 -23.94 8.34
CA LEU A 258 -9.86 -22.66 7.80
C LEU A 258 -8.67 -21.73 7.65
N ILE A 259 -8.37 -21.33 6.42
CA ILE A 259 -7.15 -20.60 6.06
C ILE A 259 -7.52 -19.30 5.39
N LEU A 260 -6.96 -18.19 5.88
CA LEU A 260 -7.08 -16.89 5.22
C LEU A 260 -5.99 -16.76 4.18
N ALA A 261 -6.39 -16.63 2.92
CA ALA A 261 -5.52 -16.62 1.77
C ALA A 261 -5.44 -15.23 1.13
N ASP A 262 -4.24 -14.88 0.68
CA ASP A 262 -3.91 -13.61 0.05
C ASP A 262 -3.16 -13.92 -1.26
N TRP A 263 -3.81 -13.56 -2.37
CA TRP A 263 -3.26 -13.80 -3.70
C TRP A 263 -2.28 -12.68 -3.99
N LYS A 264 -1.16 -13.01 -4.62
CA LYS A 264 -0.14 -12.01 -4.96
C LYS A 264 0.39 -12.28 -6.34
N THR A 265 0.50 -11.20 -7.10
CA THR A 265 1.33 -11.18 -8.31
C THR A 265 2.59 -10.39 -8.03
N SER A 266 3.73 -10.89 -8.49
CA SER A 266 5.00 -10.20 -8.26
C SER A 266 5.94 -10.27 -9.45
N ASN A 267 6.85 -9.29 -9.51
CA ASN A 267 7.99 -9.25 -10.44
C ASN A 267 9.28 -9.59 -9.69
N ALA A 268 9.24 -10.55 -8.75
CA ALA A 268 10.37 -10.82 -7.85
C ALA A 268 11.68 -11.12 -8.60
N SER A 269 11.58 -11.76 -9.77
CA SER A 269 12.73 -12.00 -10.68
C SER A 269 13.34 -10.74 -11.26
N GLU A 270 12.58 -9.65 -11.40
CA GLU A 270 13.06 -8.35 -11.87
C GLU A 270 13.56 -7.46 -10.71
N SER A 271 13.45 -7.91 -9.46
CA SER A 271 13.92 -7.14 -8.29
C SER A 271 14.49 -8.04 -7.17
N PRO A 272 15.66 -8.68 -7.41
CA PRO A 272 16.31 -9.55 -6.42
C PRO A 272 16.60 -8.84 -5.08
N GLU A 273 16.83 -7.54 -5.13
CA GLU A 273 17.13 -6.67 -3.97
C GLU A 273 15.90 -6.39 -3.09
N ALA A 274 14.68 -6.72 -3.56
CA ALA A 274 13.44 -6.41 -2.83
C ALA A 274 13.22 -7.30 -1.58
N CYS A 275 14.15 -8.21 -1.26
CA CYS A 275 14.05 -9.15 -0.15
C CYS A 275 12.72 -9.93 -0.15
N MET A 276 12.25 -10.31 -1.34
CA MET A 276 11.04 -11.10 -1.55
C MET A 276 11.40 -12.43 -2.20
N PRO A 277 12.04 -13.36 -1.47
CA PRO A 277 12.27 -14.70 -1.98
C PRO A 277 10.92 -15.27 -2.42
N GLU A 278 10.91 -15.88 -3.61
CA GLU A 278 9.69 -16.46 -4.19
C GLU A 278 8.55 -15.47 -4.46
N GLY A 279 8.84 -14.16 -4.38
CA GLY A 279 7.83 -13.11 -4.53
C GLY A 279 6.90 -12.96 -3.35
N ILE A 280 7.31 -13.41 -2.16
CA ILE A 280 6.55 -13.29 -0.92
C ILE A 280 7.26 -12.28 -0.01
N ASN A 281 6.50 -11.31 0.52
CA ASN A 281 6.98 -10.35 1.51
C ASN A 281 6.37 -10.69 2.87
N TYR A 282 7.17 -10.63 3.94
CA TYR A 282 6.69 -10.91 5.31
C TYR A 282 5.48 -10.04 5.71
N GLN A 283 5.35 -8.83 5.16
CA GLN A 283 4.24 -7.93 5.46
C GLN A 283 2.88 -8.46 4.99
N TYR A 284 2.86 -9.38 4.02
CA TYR A 284 1.63 -10.03 3.57
C TYR A 284 1.01 -10.87 4.69
N TYR A 285 1.83 -11.58 5.48
CA TYR A 285 1.34 -12.31 6.65
C TYR A 285 0.77 -11.38 7.72
N ILE A 286 1.37 -10.20 7.94
CA ILE A 286 0.83 -9.22 8.90
C ILE A 286 -0.51 -8.65 8.39
N GLN A 287 -0.63 -8.40 7.08
CA GLN A 287 -1.89 -7.98 6.47
C GLN A 287 -2.97 -9.05 6.65
N SER A 288 -2.69 -10.30 6.32
CA SER A 288 -3.62 -11.43 6.48
C SER A 288 -3.98 -11.66 7.94
N ALA A 289 -3.03 -11.50 8.87
CA ALA A 289 -3.30 -11.58 10.30
C ALA A 289 -4.22 -10.46 10.81
N ILE A 290 -4.13 -9.24 10.24
CA ILE A 290 -5.09 -8.17 10.56
C ILE A 290 -6.49 -8.61 10.16
N TYR A 291 -6.65 -9.17 8.96
CA TYR A 291 -7.95 -9.65 8.51
C TYR A 291 -8.49 -10.81 9.34
N ALA A 292 -7.65 -11.79 9.69
CA ALA A 292 -8.02 -12.89 10.57
C ALA A 292 -8.53 -12.39 11.93
N MET A 293 -7.79 -11.47 12.56
CA MET A 293 -8.18 -10.85 13.83
C MET A 293 -9.51 -10.10 13.72
N ILE A 294 -9.75 -9.38 12.61
CA ILE A 294 -11.01 -8.65 12.40
C ILE A 294 -12.17 -9.64 12.16
N TRP A 295 -11.94 -10.68 11.37
CA TRP A 295 -12.93 -11.72 11.07
C TRP A 295 -13.44 -12.39 12.34
N GLU A 296 -12.54 -12.78 13.24
CA GLU A 296 -12.90 -13.36 14.54
C GLU A 296 -13.63 -12.34 15.43
N GLU A 297 -13.24 -11.05 15.43
CA GLU A 297 -13.97 -9.98 16.15
C GLU A 297 -15.41 -9.84 15.64
N MET A 298 -15.64 -10.08 14.36
CA MET A 298 -16.96 -10.05 13.73
C MET A 298 -17.80 -11.30 14.01
N GLY A 299 -17.27 -12.27 14.77
CA GLY A 299 -17.94 -13.53 15.09
C GLY A 299 -17.71 -14.64 14.06
N GLY A 300 -16.72 -14.47 13.18
CA GLY A 300 -16.27 -15.52 12.26
C GLY A 300 -15.54 -16.67 12.97
N ASP A 301 -15.49 -17.83 12.32
CA ASP A 301 -14.74 -18.99 12.81
C ASP A 301 -13.24 -18.66 12.97
N PRO A 302 -12.56 -19.24 13.99
CA PRO A 302 -11.11 -19.08 14.15
C PRO A 302 -10.32 -19.46 12.90
N ILE A 303 -9.32 -18.65 12.55
CA ILE A 303 -8.43 -18.93 11.42
C ILE A 303 -7.28 -19.82 11.90
N ASP A 304 -7.06 -20.94 11.23
CA ASP A 304 -6.04 -21.94 11.59
C ASP A 304 -4.65 -21.58 11.04
N ASP A 305 -4.59 -20.91 9.87
CA ASP A 305 -3.34 -20.55 9.20
C ASP A 305 -3.53 -19.38 8.22
N LEU A 306 -2.42 -18.82 7.74
CA LEU A 306 -2.39 -17.78 6.71
C LEU A 306 -1.65 -18.31 5.49
N LEU A 307 -2.26 -18.20 4.31
CA LEU A 307 -1.66 -18.62 3.05
C LEU A 307 -1.35 -17.40 2.18
N ILE A 308 -0.11 -17.31 1.71
CA ILE A 308 0.24 -16.40 0.62
C ILE A 308 0.44 -17.23 -0.64
N VAL A 309 -0.25 -16.88 -1.72
CA VAL A 309 -0.03 -17.49 -3.04
C VAL A 309 0.62 -16.49 -3.97
N SER A 310 1.91 -16.68 -4.26
CA SER A 310 2.66 -15.85 -5.20
C SER A 310 2.60 -16.45 -6.61
N ALA A 311 1.78 -15.86 -7.47
CA ALA A 311 1.73 -16.10 -8.90
C ALA A 311 2.62 -15.08 -9.63
N ARG A 312 3.88 -15.44 -9.88
CA ARG A 312 4.87 -14.52 -10.46
C ARG A 312 4.66 -14.36 -11.97
N LYS A 313 5.00 -13.16 -12.47
CA LYS A 313 4.84 -12.81 -13.89
C LYS A 313 5.78 -13.54 -14.85
N ASP A 314 6.78 -14.24 -14.31
CA ASP A 314 7.69 -15.12 -15.05
C ASP A 314 7.24 -16.58 -15.05
N GLY A 315 6.07 -16.89 -14.47
CA GLY A 315 5.53 -18.24 -14.33
C GLY A 315 6.02 -19.01 -13.11
N GLY A 316 6.87 -18.41 -12.28
CA GLY A 316 7.18 -18.99 -10.97
C GLY A 316 5.96 -18.96 -10.06
N PHE A 317 5.70 -20.03 -9.32
CA PHE A 317 4.51 -20.15 -8.48
C PHE A 317 4.86 -20.74 -7.11
N THR A 318 4.39 -20.08 -6.05
CA THR A 318 4.68 -20.48 -4.67
C THR A 318 3.46 -20.23 -3.78
N PRO A 319 2.74 -21.29 -3.35
CA PRO A 319 1.88 -21.24 -2.19
C PRO A 319 2.72 -21.46 -0.92
N LEU A 320 2.58 -20.60 0.09
CA LEU A 320 3.35 -20.72 1.34
C LEU A 320 2.50 -20.35 2.56
N LEU A 321 2.32 -21.32 3.46
CA LEU A 321 1.64 -21.14 4.73
C LEU A 321 2.54 -20.44 5.75
N ALA A 322 1.96 -19.68 6.67
CA ALA A 322 2.69 -19.08 7.78
C ALA A 322 3.32 -20.17 8.67
N SER A 323 2.61 -21.29 8.89
CA SER A 323 3.13 -22.39 9.69
C SER A 323 4.37 -23.07 9.10
N GLU A 324 4.54 -23.06 7.77
CA GLU A 324 5.75 -23.56 7.10
C GLU A 324 6.98 -22.70 7.38
N LEU A 325 6.76 -21.43 7.74
CA LEU A 325 7.80 -20.51 8.21
C LEU A 325 8.00 -20.56 9.74
N GLY A 326 7.27 -21.43 10.44
CA GLY A 326 7.27 -21.47 11.91
C GLY A 326 6.50 -20.33 12.56
N LEU A 327 5.69 -19.58 11.81
CA LEU A 327 4.82 -18.53 12.33
C LEU A 327 3.44 -19.10 12.63
N ASN A 328 3.06 -19.17 13.91
CA ASN A 328 1.70 -19.54 14.29
C ASN A 328 0.78 -18.29 14.34
N MET A 329 -0.52 -18.55 14.44
CA MET A 329 -1.54 -17.49 14.47
C MET A 329 -1.43 -16.56 15.68
N GLU A 330 -1.02 -17.06 16.84
CA GLU A 330 -0.84 -16.23 18.04
C GLU A 330 0.30 -15.23 17.84
N ASP A 331 1.42 -15.67 17.30
CA ASP A 331 2.56 -14.81 16.96
C ASP A 331 2.17 -13.76 15.92
N ALA A 332 1.44 -14.17 14.88
CA ALA A 332 0.96 -13.26 13.85
C ALA A 332 0.03 -12.18 14.44
N VAL A 333 -0.92 -12.56 15.30
CA VAL A 333 -1.82 -11.62 15.99
C VAL A 333 -1.07 -10.71 16.96
N ASN A 334 -0.06 -11.21 17.67
CA ASN A 334 0.79 -10.40 18.54
C ASN A 334 1.58 -9.36 17.72
N TRP A 335 2.05 -9.72 16.54
CA TRP A 335 2.69 -8.77 15.62
C TRP A 335 1.72 -7.67 15.18
N VAL A 336 0.49 -8.04 14.81
CA VAL A 336 -0.57 -7.08 14.47
C VAL A 336 -0.85 -6.10 15.60
N ARG A 337 -0.96 -6.59 16.84
CA ARG A 337 -1.16 -5.74 18.02
C ARG A 337 -0.01 -4.75 18.19
N ALA A 338 1.23 -5.20 18.03
CA ALA A 338 2.41 -4.33 18.10
C ALA A 338 2.35 -3.23 17.03
N VAL A 339 2.03 -3.58 15.78
CA VAL A 339 1.85 -2.62 14.68
C VAL A 339 0.79 -1.57 15.03
N ILE A 340 -0.38 -1.98 15.49
CA ILE A 340 -1.46 -1.05 15.87
C ILE A 340 -1.03 -0.12 17.01
N ILE A 341 -0.29 -0.63 18.00
CA ILE A 341 0.22 0.17 19.12
C ILE A 341 1.23 1.21 18.64
N CYS A 342 2.24 0.79 17.88
CA CYS A 342 3.25 1.68 17.32
C CYS A 342 2.60 2.79 16.50
N HIS A 343 1.62 2.44 15.68
CA HIS A 343 0.85 3.40 14.90
C HIS A 343 0.16 4.46 15.77
N ARG A 344 -0.56 4.03 16.80
CA ARG A 344 -1.29 4.93 17.72
C ARG A 344 -0.32 5.86 18.46
N MET A 345 0.84 5.37 18.85
CA MET A 345 1.88 6.18 19.47
C MET A 345 2.43 7.23 18.50
N ALA A 346 2.76 6.84 17.27
CA ALA A 346 3.24 7.75 16.23
C ALA A 346 2.22 8.86 15.93
N ASP A 347 0.93 8.51 15.79
CA ASP A 347 -0.14 9.48 15.53
C ASP A 347 -0.34 10.47 16.69
N LYS A 348 -0.28 9.97 17.93
CA LYS A 348 -0.34 10.79 19.14
C LYS A 348 0.83 11.79 19.20
N VAL A 349 2.05 11.34 18.93
CA VAL A 349 3.25 12.20 18.92
C VAL A 349 3.15 13.25 17.82
N LYS A 350 2.80 12.84 16.59
CA LYS A 350 2.61 13.75 15.46
C LYS A 350 1.58 14.83 15.77
N SER A 351 0.45 14.45 16.34
CA SER A 351 -0.62 15.38 16.73
C SER A 351 -0.17 16.34 17.83
N GLY A 352 0.56 15.84 18.85
CA GLY A 352 1.11 16.67 19.92
C GLY A 352 2.15 17.68 19.42
N LEU A 353 3.07 17.25 18.56
CA LEU A 353 4.07 18.14 17.93
C LEU A 353 3.41 19.20 17.06
N TRP A 354 2.39 18.81 16.28
CA TRP A 354 1.63 19.76 15.48
C TRP A 354 0.95 20.82 16.34
N GLN A 355 0.24 20.40 17.40
CA GLN A 355 -0.44 21.31 18.31
C GLN A 355 0.55 22.27 18.97
N ARG A 356 1.70 21.76 19.46
CA ARG A 356 2.76 22.60 20.02
C ARG A 356 3.28 23.62 19.00
N GLY A 357 3.44 23.23 17.74
CA GLY A 357 3.84 24.13 16.67
C GLY A 357 2.81 25.24 16.43
N VAL A 358 1.51 24.93 16.50
CA VAL A 358 0.41 25.91 16.40
C VAL A 358 0.48 26.87 17.59
N ASP A 359 0.58 26.34 18.81
CA ASP A 359 0.61 27.14 20.05
C ASP A 359 1.83 28.08 20.09
N ALA A 360 2.95 27.64 19.52
CA ALA A 360 4.18 28.43 19.39
C ALA A 360 4.18 29.40 18.19
N GLY A 361 3.12 29.43 17.37
CA GLY A 361 3.04 30.26 16.17
C GLY A 361 4.00 29.84 15.04
N LEU A 362 4.56 28.62 15.12
CA LEU A 362 5.53 28.09 14.15
C LEU A 362 4.84 27.46 12.93
N VAL A 363 3.61 26.94 13.11
CA VAL A 363 2.80 26.41 12.01
C VAL A 363 1.39 27.00 12.06
N LYS A 364 0.75 27.15 10.89
CA LYS A 364 -0.63 27.63 10.80
C LYS A 364 -1.60 26.55 11.30
N ASP A 365 -2.60 26.94 12.07
CA ASP A 365 -3.71 26.05 12.39
C ASP A 365 -4.43 25.66 11.10
N LYS A 366 -4.58 24.35 10.88
CA LYS A 366 -5.33 23.80 9.74
C LYS A 366 -6.82 24.15 9.81
N LYS A 367 -7.35 24.55 10.97
CA LYS A 367 -8.78 24.85 11.15
C LYS A 367 -9.29 26.09 10.39
N GLY A 368 -8.43 26.85 9.71
CA GLY A 368 -8.83 27.97 8.84
C GLY A 368 -9.01 27.65 7.35
N ALA A 369 -8.67 26.44 6.88
CA ALA A 369 -8.84 26.02 5.49
C ALA A 369 -10.03 25.06 5.37
N LYS A 370 -11.24 25.60 5.37
CA LYS A 370 -12.45 24.88 4.96
C LYS A 370 -13.23 25.70 3.97
#